data_AF-A0AAD3HIU3-F1
#
_entry.id   AF-A0AAD3HIU3-F1
#
_cell.length_a   1.000
_cell.length_b   1.000
_cell.length_c   1.000
_cell.angle_alpha   90.00
_cell.angle_beta   90.00
_cell.angle_gamma   90.00
#
_symmetry.space_group_name_H-M   'P 1'
#
loop_
_entity.id
_entity.type
_entity.pdbx_description
1 polymer ?
#
loop_
_entity_poly.entity_id
_entity_poly.type
_entity_poly.pdbx_seq_one_letter_code
_entity_poly.pdbx_strand_id
1 'polypeptide(L)'
;MATLQVLTLNVWGLWLVSKKRYNRILHLAEFLANDAPQKHNLDVVLLQEVWVDHDAQILISAARVGGLPYAVHFRSGVFGSGLLTLSRYPIIDTMFHQYSCAGDPLALSCGDFLAAKGVGWVRLRGPGGRLVDVFNTHLHANYSHKYDKRGAGTAAAAAAAGGGGGGAGAAGGGAAAAEAVAGGEVIPAAAVDEFAAFRMAQMVELCRWVQQVSALRA
;
A
#
# COMPACT_ATOMS: atom_id res chain seq x y z
N MET A 1 11.85 20.23 14.04
CA MET A 1 12.15 18.98 13.30
C MET A 1 11.49 19.06 11.94
N ALA A 2 12.13 18.61 10.87
CA ALA A 2 11.48 18.54 9.55
C ALA A 2 10.55 17.31 9.52
N THR A 3 9.29 17.50 9.14
CA THR A 3 8.29 16.43 9.00
C THR A 3 8.37 15.84 7.59
N LEU A 4 8.21 14.52 7.46
CA LEU A 4 8.13 13.82 6.18
C LEU A 4 6.70 13.28 5.99
N GLN A 5 6.03 13.66 4.90
CA GLN A 5 4.68 13.19 4.58
C GLN A 5 4.72 12.03 3.59
N VAL A 6 4.28 10.86 4.02
CA VAL A 6 4.35 9.62 3.23
C VAL A 6 2.95 9.08 3.00
N LEU A 7 2.62 8.81 1.74
CA LEU A 7 1.40 8.10 1.33
C LEU A 7 1.77 6.67 0.91
N THR A 8 1.00 5.68 1.35
CA THR A 8 1.05 4.32 0.79
C THR A 8 -0.33 3.90 0.32
N LEU A 9 -0.42 3.29 -0.87
CA LEU A 9 -1.68 2.86 -1.45
C LEU A 9 -1.50 1.67 -2.40
N ASN A 10 -2.22 0.58 -2.13
CA ASN A 10 -2.43 -0.47 -3.12
C ASN A 10 -3.50 0.00 -4.12
N VAL A 11 -3.15 0.11 -5.40
CA VAL A 11 -4.02 0.68 -6.45
C VAL A 11 -4.95 -0.35 -7.09
N TRP A 12 -4.80 -1.63 -6.74
CA TRP A 12 -5.51 -2.76 -7.32
C TRP A 12 -5.45 -2.72 -8.85
N GLY A 13 -4.25 -2.74 -9.44
CA GLY A 13 -4.01 -2.46 -10.86
C GLY A 13 -3.92 -3.68 -11.78
N LEU A 14 -4.46 -4.84 -11.39
CA LEU A 14 -4.39 -6.09 -12.17
C LEU A 14 -5.09 -5.94 -13.53
N TRP A 15 -4.37 -6.16 -14.63
CA TRP A 15 -4.86 -5.86 -15.98
C TRP A 15 -6.24 -6.47 -16.31
N LEU A 16 -6.44 -7.75 -16.01
CA LEU A 16 -7.64 -8.51 -16.38
C LEU A 16 -8.68 -8.64 -15.25
N VAL A 17 -8.27 -8.51 -13.99
CA VAL A 17 -9.14 -8.77 -12.82
C VAL A 17 -9.73 -7.48 -12.26
N SER A 18 -8.99 -6.38 -12.34
CA SER A 18 -9.36 -5.14 -11.71
C SER A 18 -10.44 -4.38 -12.49
N LYS A 19 -11.67 -4.45 -12.00
CA LYS A 19 -12.81 -3.68 -12.53
C LYS A 19 -12.50 -2.19 -12.50
N LYS A 20 -12.78 -1.43 -13.57
CA LYS A 20 -12.53 0.04 -13.64
C LYS A 20 -11.08 0.46 -13.34
N ARG A 21 -10.09 -0.42 -13.58
CA ARG A 21 -8.65 -0.16 -13.38
C ARG A 21 -8.23 1.20 -13.94
N TYR A 22 -8.46 1.42 -15.23
CA TYR A 22 -8.00 2.62 -15.93
C TYR A 22 -8.58 3.90 -15.30
N ASN A 23 -9.87 3.94 -14.98
CA ASN A 23 -10.50 5.09 -14.34
C ASN A 23 -9.88 5.38 -12.96
N ARG A 24 -9.56 4.35 -12.16
CA ARG A 24 -8.86 4.55 -10.88
C ARG A 24 -7.48 5.15 -11.07
N ILE A 25 -6.72 4.62 -12.04
CA ILE A 25 -5.38 5.13 -12.36
C ILE A 25 -5.46 6.59 -12.79
N LEU A 26 -6.43 6.97 -13.62
CA LEU A 26 -6.65 8.36 -14.02
C LEU A 26 -7.02 9.27 -12.84
N HIS A 27 -7.92 8.84 -11.94
CA HIS A 27 -8.26 9.64 -10.76
C HIS A 27 -7.08 9.77 -9.79
N LEU A 28 -6.27 8.71 -9.64
CA LEU A 28 -5.06 8.79 -8.84
C LEU A 28 -4.02 9.70 -9.49
N ALA A 29 -3.88 9.66 -10.81
CA ALA A 29 -3.02 10.57 -11.56
C ALA A 29 -3.47 12.02 -11.39
N GLU A 30 -4.76 12.30 -11.51
CA GLU A 30 -5.33 13.63 -11.25
C GLU A 30 -5.08 14.08 -9.80
N PHE A 31 -5.22 13.19 -8.83
CA PHE A 31 -4.87 13.47 -7.43
C PHE A 31 -3.39 13.85 -7.28
N LEU A 32 -2.49 13.06 -7.88
CA LEU A 32 -1.03 13.29 -7.83
C LEU A 32 -0.64 14.58 -8.55
N ALA A 33 -1.20 14.86 -9.73
CA ALA A 33 -0.91 16.09 -10.48
C ALA A 33 -1.37 17.35 -9.73
N ASN A 34 -2.44 17.23 -8.95
CA ASN A 34 -2.98 18.31 -8.12
C ASN A 34 -2.34 18.39 -6.72
N ASP A 35 -1.30 17.61 -6.44
CA ASP A 35 -0.57 17.65 -5.16
C ASP A 35 0.40 18.85 -5.07
N ALA A 36 -0.12 20.06 -5.25
CA ALA A 36 0.67 21.25 -4.98
C ALA A 36 1.10 21.26 -3.49
N PRO A 37 2.26 21.88 -3.14
CA PRO A 37 2.75 21.97 -1.76
C PRO A 37 1.77 22.54 -0.73
N GLN A 38 0.70 23.19 -1.19
CA GLN A 38 -0.35 23.77 -0.35
C GLN A 38 -1.54 22.83 -0.08
N LYS A 39 -1.63 21.67 -0.76
CA LYS A 39 -2.82 20.81 -0.74
C LYS A 39 -2.65 19.54 0.08
N HIS A 40 -1.89 18.55 -0.40
CA HIS A 40 -1.60 17.33 0.35
C HIS A 40 -0.15 17.30 0.86
N ASN A 41 0.75 18.02 0.17
CA ASN A 41 2.16 18.23 0.54
C ASN A 41 2.89 16.90 0.75
N LEU A 42 2.74 15.97 -0.19
CA LEU A 42 3.39 14.66 -0.09
C LEU A 42 4.87 14.78 -0.43
N ASP A 43 5.70 14.06 0.33
CA ASP A 43 7.13 13.94 0.08
C ASP A 43 7.47 12.63 -0.63
N VAL A 44 6.77 11.56 -0.26
CA VAL A 44 6.99 10.21 -0.78
C VAL A 44 5.66 9.49 -0.96
N VAL A 45 5.47 8.83 -2.11
CA VAL A 45 4.29 8.01 -2.40
C VAL A 45 4.74 6.60 -2.76
N LEU A 46 4.18 5.61 -2.06
CA LEU A 46 4.50 4.20 -2.18
C LEU A 46 3.26 3.46 -2.71
N LEU A 47 3.30 3.05 -3.97
CA LEU A 47 2.19 2.37 -4.62
C LEU A 47 2.48 0.88 -4.75
N GLN A 48 1.47 0.06 -4.50
CA GLN A 48 1.48 -1.39 -4.72
C GLN A 48 0.44 -1.78 -5.78
N GLU A 49 0.64 -2.93 -6.42
CA GLU A 49 -0.18 -3.44 -7.53
C GLU A 49 -0.22 -2.54 -8.79
N VAL A 50 0.86 -1.80 -9.06
CA VAL A 50 1.07 -1.11 -10.35
C VAL A 50 1.71 -2.09 -11.33
N TRP A 51 0.89 -2.98 -11.90
CA TRP A 51 1.34 -4.09 -12.75
C TRP A 51 1.57 -3.70 -14.22
N VAL A 52 0.84 -2.70 -14.71
CA VAL A 52 0.85 -2.33 -16.12
C VAL A 52 1.80 -1.15 -16.33
N ASP A 53 2.79 -1.33 -17.21
CA ASP A 53 3.79 -0.29 -17.54
C ASP A 53 3.15 1.04 -17.95
N HIS A 54 2.09 0.98 -18.76
CA HIS A 54 1.36 2.18 -19.18
C HIS A 54 0.76 2.94 -18.00
N ASP A 55 0.19 2.24 -17.01
CA ASP A 55 -0.34 2.87 -15.80
C ASP A 55 0.76 3.52 -14.97
N ALA A 56 1.91 2.85 -14.84
CA ALA A 56 3.07 3.42 -14.16
C ALA A 56 3.51 4.72 -14.83
N GLN A 57 3.57 4.78 -16.16
CA GLN A 57 3.94 6.00 -16.89
C GLN A 57 2.94 7.14 -16.69
N ILE A 58 1.64 6.85 -16.67
CA ILE A 58 0.60 7.85 -16.37
C ILE A 58 0.83 8.44 -14.97
N LEU A 59 1.01 7.58 -13.96
CA LEU A 59 1.19 7.99 -12.57
C LEU A 59 2.49 8.78 -12.39
N ILE A 60 3.61 8.33 -12.98
CA ILE A 60 4.90 9.02 -12.91
C ILE A 60 4.82 10.40 -13.56
N SER A 61 4.18 10.50 -14.72
CA SER A 61 4.03 11.78 -15.43
C SER A 61 3.21 12.77 -14.61
N ALA A 62 2.10 12.31 -14.03
CA ALA A 62 1.26 13.14 -13.18
C ALA A 62 1.95 13.54 -11.87
N ALA A 63 2.62 12.61 -11.21
CA ALA A 63 3.39 12.88 -10.00
C ALA A 63 4.49 13.93 -10.22
N ARG A 64 5.17 13.89 -11.38
CA ARG A 64 6.15 14.92 -11.75
C ARG A 64 5.51 16.30 -11.85
N VAL A 65 4.31 16.41 -12.40
CA VAL A 65 3.55 17.68 -12.44
C VAL A 65 3.22 18.16 -11.01
N GLY A 66 2.85 17.24 -10.13
CA GLY A 66 2.59 17.51 -8.71
C GLY A 66 3.82 17.74 -7.83
N GLY A 67 5.03 17.82 -8.39
CA GLY A 67 6.25 18.08 -7.59
C GLY A 67 6.88 16.85 -6.94
N LEU A 68 6.56 15.64 -7.41
CA LEU A 68 7.23 14.37 -7.10
C LEU A 68 8.04 13.89 -8.33
N PRO A 69 9.14 14.57 -8.72
CA PRO A 69 9.80 14.33 -10.00
C PRO A 69 10.62 13.04 -10.07
N TYR A 70 10.96 12.44 -8.92
CA TYR A 70 11.78 11.24 -8.83
C TYR A 70 10.90 10.01 -8.68
N ALA A 71 11.16 8.97 -9.48
CA ALA A 71 10.35 7.77 -9.47
C ALA A 71 11.20 6.51 -9.71
N VAL A 72 10.81 5.40 -9.10
CA VAL A 72 11.34 4.06 -9.36
C VAL A 72 10.18 3.08 -9.46
N HIS A 73 10.03 2.46 -10.63
CA HIS A 73 9.13 1.33 -10.86
C HIS A 73 9.95 0.04 -10.80
N PHE A 74 9.72 -0.78 -9.78
CA PHE A 74 10.52 -1.98 -9.54
C PHE A 74 10.03 -3.12 -10.42
N ARG A 75 10.72 -3.37 -11.54
CA ARG A 75 10.44 -4.52 -12.40
C ARG A 75 11.18 -5.76 -11.88
N SER A 76 10.46 -6.86 -11.70
CA SER A 76 11.02 -8.17 -11.30
C SER A 76 10.13 -9.32 -11.77
N GLY A 77 10.69 -10.52 -11.97
CA GLY A 77 9.93 -11.69 -12.40
C GLY A 77 9.20 -11.49 -13.74
N VAL A 78 8.21 -12.35 -14.01
CA VAL A 78 7.46 -12.35 -15.29
C VAL A 78 6.41 -11.23 -15.35
N PHE A 79 5.75 -10.93 -14.22
CA PHE A 79 4.67 -9.96 -14.15
C PHE A 79 5.06 -8.61 -13.49
N GLY A 80 6.29 -8.47 -13.00
CA GLY A 80 6.72 -7.32 -12.20
C GLY A 80 6.61 -7.58 -10.68
N SER A 81 7.06 -6.62 -9.87
CA SER A 81 6.80 -6.59 -8.42
C SER A 81 5.49 -5.88 -8.07
N GLY A 82 4.95 -5.10 -9.00
CA GLY A 82 3.82 -4.20 -8.78
C GLY A 82 4.14 -2.99 -7.91
N LEU A 83 5.41 -2.73 -7.58
CA LEU A 83 5.81 -1.63 -6.70
C LEU A 83 6.28 -0.41 -7.48
N LEU A 84 5.76 0.76 -7.12
CA LEU A 84 6.17 2.06 -7.64
C LEU A 84 6.40 3.01 -6.47
N THR A 85 7.58 3.62 -6.42
CA THR A 85 7.92 4.67 -5.46
C THR A 85 8.08 6.00 -6.20
N LEU A 86 7.41 7.04 -5.69
CA LEU A 86 7.49 8.42 -6.18
C LEU A 86 8.02 9.30 -5.04
N SER A 87 8.84 10.30 -5.35
CA SER A 87 9.53 11.11 -4.35
C SER A 87 9.73 12.55 -4.83
N ARG A 88 9.56 13.48 -3.88
CA ARG A 88 9.96 14.89 -3.99
C ARG A 88 11.48 15.05 -3.96
N TYR A 89 12.13 14.18 -3.19
CA TYR A 89 13.56 14.23 -2.94
C TYR A 89 14.35 13.33 -3.91
N PRO A 90 15.59 13.71 -4.29
CA PRO A 90 16.43 12.91 -5.17
C PRO A 90 16.64 11.50 -4.62
N ILE A 91 16.40 10.50 -5.47
CA ILE A 91 16.75 9.10 -5.20
C ILE A 91 18.22 8.91 -5.58
N ILE A 92 19.04 8.60 -4.59
CA ILE A 92 20.50 8.45 -4.77
C ILE A 92 20.95 6.98 -4.80
N ASP A 93 20.11 6.07 -4.33
CA ASP A 93 20.34 4.62 -4.45
C ASP A 93 18.99 3.87 -4.47
N THR A 94 19.00 2.67 -5.03
CA THR A 94 17.81 1.84 -5.18
C THR A 94 18.18 0.36 -5.30
N MET A 95 17.34 -0.51 -4.74
CA MET A 95 17.47 -1.97 -4.87
C MET A 95 16.11 -2.62 -4.73
N PHE A 96 15.92 -3.76 -5.38
CA PHE A 96 14.76 -4.62 -5.16
C PHE A 96 15.22 -5.95 -4.57
N HIS A 97 14.54 -6.39 -3.52
CA HIS A 97 14.73 -7.72 -2.93
C HIS A 97 13.44 -8.51 -3.09
N GLN A 98 13.51 -9.59 -3.88
CA GLN A 98 12.40 -10.52 -4.03
C GLN A 98 12.38 -11.46 -2.82
N TYR A 99 11.20 -11.66 -2.24
CA TYR A 99 11.05 -12.63 -1.16
C TYR A 99 11.25 -14.06 -1.65
N SER A 100 11.90 -14.86 -0.82
CA SER A 100 12.21 -16.26 -1.14
C SER A 100 10.95 -17.14 -1.15
N CYS A 101 9.93 -16.76 -0.38
CA CYS A 101 8.68 -17.48 -0.26
C CYS A 101 7.59 -16.87 -1.15
N ALA A 102 7.40 -17.38 -2.37
CA ALA A 102 6.41 -16.88 -3.34
C ALA A 102 4.96 -17.36 -3.04
N GLY A 103 4.78 -18.44 -2.29
CA GLY A 103 3.48 -19.10 -2.09
C GLY A 103 3.48 -20.52 -2.69
N ASP A 104 2.30 -21.12 -2.80
CA ASP A 104 2.13 -22.47 -3.36
C ASP A 104 1.96 -22.43 -4.90
N PRO A 105 2.84 -23.07 -5.70
CA PRO A 105 2.71 -23.17 -7.16
C PRO A 105 1.44 -23.88 -7.63
N LEU A 106 0.89 -24.79 -6.81
CA LEU A 106 -0.31 -25.57 -7.16
C LEU A 106 -1.61 -24.82 -6.84
N ALA A 107 -1.54 -23.77 -6.03
CA ALA A 107 -2.66 -22.90 -5.72
C ALA A 107 -2.88 -21.87 -6.85
N LEU A 108 -3.30 -22.33 -8.03
CA LEU A 108 -3.54 -21.48 -9.22
C LEU A 108 -4.57 -20.36 -9.00
N SER A 109 -5.43 -20.48 -7.98
CA SER A 109 -6.36 -19.44 -7.54
C SER A 109 -5.68 -18.31 -6.75
N CYS A 110 -4.47 -18.53 -6.24
CA CYS A 110 -3.65 -17.56 -5.54
C CYS A 110 -2.60 -16.99 -6.50
N GLY A 111 -2.90 -15.83 -7.09
CA GLY A 111 -2.01 -15.16 -8.04
C GLY A 111 -0.65 -14.71 -7.46
N ASP A 112 -0.45 -14.86 -6.14
CA ASP A 112 0.76 -14.44 -5.46
C ASP A 112 2.00 -15.29 -5.77
N PHE A 113 1.85 -16.57 -6.16
CA PHE A 113 3.00 -17.38 -6.61
C PHE A 113 3.64 -16.82 -7.89
N LEU A 114 2.81 -16.29 -8.80
CA LEU A 114 3.25 -15.70 -10.05
C LEU A 114 3.73 -14.25 -9.88
N ALA A 115 3.30 -13.58 -8.81
CA ALA A 115 3.77 -12.26 -8.44
C ALA A 115 5.15 -12.37 -7.78
N ALA A 116 6.13 -11.62 -8.28
CA ALA A 116 7.43 -11.51 -7.62
C ALA A 116 7.32 -10.57 -6.40
N LYS A 117 6.65 -11.05 -5.33
CA LYS A 117 6.51 -10.31 -4.06
C LYS A 117 7.88 -9.99 -3.49
N GLY A 118 8.01 -8.80 -2.92
CA GLY A 118 9.30 -8.32 -2.44
C GLY A 118 9.23 -6.96 -1.77
N VAL A 119 10.40 -6.37 -1.58
CA VAL A 119 10.58 -5.02 -1.07
C VAL A 119 11.45 -4.22 -2.02
N GLY A 120 10.91 -3.09 -2.48
CA GLY A 120 11.66 -2.05 -3.16
C GLY A 120 12.24 -1.08 -2.12
N TRP A 121 13.56 -0.91 -2.12
CA TRP A 121 14.26 0.06 -1.30
C TRP A 121 14.73 1.23 -2.16
N VAL A 122 14.54 2.45 -1.65
CA VAL A 122 15.19 3.65 -2.17
C VAL A 122 15.88 4.41 -1.05
N ARG A 123 17.02 5.03 -1.36
CA ARG A 123 17.66 6.02 -0.49
C ARG A 123 17.44 7.42 -1.05
N LEU A 124 16.88 8.29 -0.23
CA LEU A 124 16.58 9.67 -0.56
C LEU A 124 17.61 10.62 0.04
N ARG A 125 17.94 11.68 -0.70
CA ARG A 125 18.53 12.90 -0.12
C ARG A 125 17.39 13.79 0.37
N GLY A 126 16.89 13.48 1.56
CA GLY A 126 15.71 14.07 2.19
C GLY A 126 15.89 15.51 2.71
N PRO A 127 14.94 16.01 3.52
CA PRO A 127 14.93 17.38 4.00
C PRO A 127 16.21 17.74 4.75
N GLY A 128 16.78 18.91 4.43
CA GLY A 128 18.04 19.37 5.04
C GLY A 128 19.27 18.53 4.66
N GLY A 129 19.21 17.75 3.58
CA GLY A 129 20.32 16.93 3.09
C GLY A 129 20.51 15.59 3.82
N ARG A 130 19.61 15.26 4.75
CA ARG A 130 19.64 13.99 5.50
C ARG A 130 19.37 12.80 4.58
N LEU A 131 20.07 11.69 4.81
CA LEU A 131 19.78 10.44 4.11
C LEU A 131 18.57 9.76 4.77
N VAL A 132 17.61 9.34 3.95
CA VAL A 132 16.40 8.63 4.41
C VAL A 132 16.24 7.37 3.57
N ASP A 133 16.21 6.21 4.22
CA ASP A 133 15.90 4.94 3.58
C ASP A 133 14.39 4.69 3.62
N VAL A 134 13.80 4.37 2.47
CA VAL A 134 12.37 4.09 2.34
C VAL A 134 12.18 2.71 1.72
N PHE A 135 11.29 1.92 2.32
CA PHE A 135 11.00 0.55 1.93
C PHE A 135 9.52 0.45 1.52
N ASN A 136 9.27 0.11 0.26
CA ASN A 136 7.95 -0.19 -0.29
C ASN A 136 7.80 -1.71 -0.40
N THR A 137 6.77 -2.31 0.17
CA THR A 137 6.56 -3.76 0.08
C THR A 137 5.10 -4.12 -0.08
N HIS A 138 4.85 -5.28 -0.66
CA HIS A 138 3.55 -5.92 -0.71
C HIS A 138 3.74 -7.40 -0.38
N LEU A 139 3.21 -7.83 0.77
CA LEU A 139 3.33 -9.21 1.25
C LEU A 139 2.30 -10.12 0.58
N HIS A 140 2.42 -11.42 0.86
CA HIS A 140 1.46 -12.44 0.47
C HIS A 140 0.09 -12.08 1.05
N ALA A 141 -0.98 -12.25 0.27
CA ALA A 141 -2.33 -11.92 0.68
C ALA A 141 -2.88 -12.98 1.64
N ASN A 142 -3.94 -12.64 2.37
CA ASN A 142 -4.73 -13.62 3.11
C ASN A 142 -5.92 -14.06 2.25
N TYR A 143 -5.84 -15.27 1.71
CA TYR A 143 -6.89 -15.86 0.88
C TYR A 143 -7.95 -16.63 1.69
N SER A 144 -7.74 -16.89 2.98
CA SER A 144 -8.73 -17.58 3.84
C SER A 144 -9.72 -16.63 4.51
N HIS A 145 -9.51 -15.32 4.40
CA HIS A 145 -10.36 -14.32 5.03
C HIS A 145 -11.70 -14.15 4.30
N LYS A 146 -12.82 -14.50 4.96
CA LYS A 146 -14.17 -14.13 4.49
C LYS A 146 -14.48 -12.72 4.98
N TYR A 147 -14.67 -11.78 4.06
CA TYR A 147 -15.08 -10.41 4.41
C TYR A 147 -16.53 -10.41 4.91
N ASP A 148 -16.74 -10.26 6.22
CA ASP A 148 -18.09 -10.05 6.77
C ASP A 148 -18.53 -8.61 6.46
N LYS A 149 -19.53 -8.48 5.58
CA LYS A 149 -20.07 -7.17 5.15
C LYS A 149 -20.57 -6.31 6.31
N ARG A 150 -20.81 -6.89 7.49
CA ARG A 150 -21.24 -6.18 8.71
C ARG A 150 -20.14 -5.32 9.35
N GLY A 151 -18.86 -5.64 9.11
CA GLY A 151 -17.71 -4.90 9.65
C GLY A 151 -17.27 -3.68 8.83
N ALA A 152 -17.81 -3.49 7.62
CA ALA A 152 -17.41 -2.37 6.74
C ALA A 152 -17.73 -0.99 7.36
N GLY A 153 -18.73 -0.90 8.23
CA GLY A 153 -19.09 0.33 8.94
C GLY A 153 -18.07 0.75 10.00
N THR A 154 -17.36 -0.19 10.62
CA THR A 154 -16.41 0.12 11.72
C THR A 154 -15.07 0.64 11.19
N ALA A 155 -14.62 0.16 10.03
CA ALA A 155 -13.41 0.68 9.36
C ALA A 155 -13.60 2.12 8.83
N ALA A 156 -14.79 2.43 8.30
CA ALA A 156 -15.15 3.81 7.90
C ALA A 156 -15.21 4.75 9.11
N ALA A 157 -15.72 4.28 10.26
CA ALA A 157 -15.75 5.03 11.50
C ALA A 157 -14.34 5.27 12.08
N ALA A 158 -13.43 4.29 11.99
CA ALA A 158 -12.04 4.45 12.42
C ALA A 158 -11.25 5.45 11.56
N ALA A 159 -11.50 5.48 10.23
CA ALA A 159 -10.93 6.49 9.34
C ALA A 159 -11.48 7.90 9.62
N ALA A 160 -12.77 8.01 9.99
CA ALA A 160 -13.38 9.28 10.38
C ALA A 160 -12.90 9.79 11.75
N ALA A 161 -12.60 8.89 12.70
CA ALA A 161 -12.10 9.24 14.02
C ALA A 161 -10.67 9.83 14.02
N GLY A 162 -9.89 9.59 12.95
CA GLY A 162 -8.60 10.26 12.73
C GLY A 162 -8.70 11.70 12.19
N GLY A 163 -9.90 12.14 11.79
CA GLY A 163 -10.19 13.47 11.24
C GLY A 163 -10.86 14.39 12.25
N GLY A 164 -10.26 14.61 13.42
CA GLY A 164 -10.77 15.51 14.43
C GLY A 164 -10.47 16.98 14.11
N GLY A 165 -11.33 17.64 13.33
CA GLY A 165 -11.25 19.07 13.02
C GLY A 165 -12.60 19.71 12.72
N GLY A 166 -13.36 20.01 13.78
CA GLY A 166 -14.29 21.15 13.94
C GLY A 166 -15.43 21.39 12.92
N GLY A 167 -16.68 21.27 13.38
CA GLY A 167 -17.83 21.95 12.76
C GLY A 167 -19.19 21.35 13.14
N ALA A 168 -19.90 22.00 14.06
CA ALA A 168 -21.24 21.64 14.52
C ALA A 168 -22.36 21.93 13.49
N GLY A 169 -23.43 21.12 13.50
CA GLY A 169 -24.66 21.45 12.76
C GLY A 169 -25.71 20.34 12.62
N ALA A 170 -26.53 20.16 13.67
CA ALA A 170 -27.96 19.79 13.71
C ALA A 170 -28.60 18.69 12.81
N ALA A 171 -29.15 17.70 13.53
CA ALA A 171 -30.54 17.18 13.52
C ALA A 171 -31.12 16.39 12.32
N GLY A 172 -31.66 15.20 12.64
CA GLY A 172 -32.66 14.48 11.84
C GLY A 172 -32.86 13.03 12.32
N GLY A 173 -33.96 12.78 13.06
CA GLY A 173 -34.25 11.50 13.72
C GLY A 173 -34.63 10.34 12.80
N GLY A 174 -34.49 9.12 13.33
CA GLY A 174 -34.93 7.88 12.70
C GLY A 174 -34.83 6.71 13.69
N ALA A 175 -35.99 6.28 14.17
CA ALA A 175 -36.33 5.17 15.06
C ALA A 175 -35.26 4.06 15.29
N ALA A 176 -35.06 3.77 16.57
CA ALA A 176 -34.45 2.55 17.08
C ALA A 176 -35.22 1.30 16.63
N ALA A 177 -34.50 0.34 16.05
CA ALA A 177 -34.86 -1.07 16.11
C ALA A 177 -33.74 -1.77 16.90
N ALA A 178 -33.98 -1.97 18.20
CA ALA A 178 -33.17 -2.85 19.02
C ALA A 178 -33.48 -4.29 18.60
N GLU A 179 -32.59 -4.91 17.84
CA GLU A 179 -32.65 -6.35 17.57
C GLU A 179 -31.83 -7.07 18.63
N ALA A 180 -32.48 -7.99 19.34
CA ALA A 180 -31.94 -8.71 20.47
C ALA A 180 -30.70 -9.51 20.07
N VAL A 181 -29.57 -9.25 20.74
CA VAL A 181 -28.37 -10.10 20.65
C VAL A 181 -28.64 -11.37 21.44
N ALA A 182 -29.14 -12.39 20.75
CA ALA A 182 -29.15 -13.75 21.25
C ALA A 182 -27.70 -14.19 21.53
N GLY A 183 -27.45 -14.68 22.74
CA GLY A 183 -26.14 -15.12 23.19
C GLY A 183 -25.54 -16.18 22.28
N GLY A 184 -24.34 -15.90 21.78
CA GLY A 184 -23.51 -16.83 21.01
C GLY A 184 -22.04 -16.48 21.22
N GLU A 185 -21.32 -17.45 21.79
CA GLU A 185 -19.85 -17.58 21.92
C GLU A 185 -18.99 -16.30 21.84
N VAL A 186 -18.47 -15.85 22.99
CA VAL A 186 -17.64 -14.64 23.14
C VAL A 186 -16.25 -14.79 22.49
N ILE A 187 -15.85 -16.02 22.16
CA ILE A 187 -14.54 -16.31 21.56
C ILE A 187 -14.76 -16.71 20.10
N PRO A 188 -14.35 -15.89 19.13
CA PRO A 188 -14.39 -16.29 17.72
C PRO A 188 -13.51 -17.52 17.50
N ALA A 189 -13.96 -18.41 16.61
CA ALA A 189 -13.17 -19.57 16.20
C ALA A 189 -11.77 -19.14 15.72
N ALA A 190 -10.77 -19.99 15.98
CA ALA A 190 -9.42 -19.74 15.51
C ALA A 190 -9.43 -19.49 14.00
N ALA A 191 -8.83 -18.38 13.56
CA ALA A 191 -8.67 -18.10 12.14
C ALA A 191 -7.77 -19.20 11.54
N VAL A 192 -8.35 -20.04 10.69
CA VAL A 192 -7.59 -20.99 9.90
C VAL A 192 -7.01 -20.25 8.70
N ASP A 193 -5.68 -20.22 8.63
CA ASP A 193 -4.96 -19.44 7.63
C ASP A 193 -3.79 -20.25 7.11
N GLU A 194 -4.08 -21.05 6.11
CA GLU A 194 -3.14 -21.97 5.46
C GLU A 194 -1.95 -21.22 4.83
N PHE A 195 -2.07 -19.91 4.63
CA PHE A 195 -1.02 -19.08 4.05
C PHE A 195 -0.27 -18.22 5.08
N ALA A 196 -0.57 -18.35 6.38
CA ALA A 196 0.09 -17.61 7.46
C ALA A 196 1.60 -17.79 7.49
N ALA A 197 2.07 -19.02 7.25
CA ALA A 197 3.50 -19.32 7.19
C ALA A 197 4.23 -18.48 6.12
N PHE A 198 3.64 -18.31 4.94
CA PHE A 198 4.23 -17.51 3.86
C PHE A 198 4.32 -16.02 4.26
N ARG A 199 3.25 -15.45 4.81
CA ARG A 199 3.27 -14.05 5.27
C ARG A 199 4.29 -13.81 6.38
N MET A 200 4.36 -14.72 7.35
CA MET A 200 5.31 -14.61 8.45
C MET A 200 6.76 -14.76 7.96
N ALA A 201 7.03 -15.69 7.03
CA ALA A 201 8.34 -15.84 6.44
C ALA A 201 8.80 -14.57 5.72
N GLN A 202 7.92 -13.98 4.89
CA GLN A 202 8.21 -12.72 4.20
C GLN A 202 8.42 -11.55 5.16
N MET A 203 7.66 -11.48 6.26
CA MET A 203 7.86 -10.45 7.29
C MET A 203 9.23 -10.58 7.97
N VAL A 204 9.64 -11.80 8.34
CA VAL A 204 10.96 -12.05 8.93
C VAL A 204 12.08 -11.69 7.94
N GLU A 205 11.91 -12.05 6.67
CA GLU A 205 12.84 -11.70 5.59
C GLU A 205 12.94 -10.18 5.40
N LEU A 206 11.82 -9.46 5.39
CA LEU A 206 11.78 -8.00 5.36
C LEU A 206 12.55 -7.38 6.53
N CYS A 207 12.30 -7.83 7.76
CA CYS A 207 12.99 -7.29 8.94
C CYS A 207 14.51 -7.49 8.84
N ARG A 208 14.96 -8.67 8.43
CA ARG A 208 16.40 -8.96 8.23
C ARG A 208 16.99 -8.06 7.14
N TRP A 209 16.26 -7.87 6.05
CA TRP A 209 16.71 -7.03 4.95
C TRP A 209 16.85 -5.56 5.35
N VAL A 210 15.85 -5.01 6.02
CA VAL A 210 15.90 -3.63 6.55
C VAL A 210 17.10 -3.46 7.47
N GLN A 211 17.31 -4.39 8.40
CA GLN A 211 18.47 -4.36 9.30
C GLN A 211 19.79 -4.42 8.53
N GLN A 212 19.92 -5.30 7.53
CA GLN A 212 21.12 -5.43 6.73
C GLN A 212 21.43 -4.14 5.94
N VAL A 213 20.43 -3.56 5.28
CA VAL A 213 20.58 -2.31 4.52
C VAL A 213 20.97 -1.15 5.45
N SER A 214 20.34 -1.07 6.62
CA SER A 214 20.66 -0.05 7.62
C SER A 214 22.06 -0.24 8.22
N ALA A 215 22.50 -1.48 8.47
CA ALA A 215 23.79 -1.78 9.09
C ALA A 215 24.99 -1.62 8.15
N LEU A 216 24.83 -1.95 6.86
CA LEU A 216 25.91 -1.85 5.87
C LEU A 216 26.33 -0.41 5.55
N ARG A 217 25.56 0.58 6.01
CA ARG A 217 25.67 1.97 5.55
C ARG A 217 25.42 3.02 6.64
N ALA A 218 25.56 2.62 7.90
CA ALA A 218 25.73 3.50 9.06
C ALA A 218 27.21 3.87 9.22
#